data_AF-Q9YEB3-F1
#
_entry.id   AF-Q9YEB3-F1
#
_cell.length_a   1.000
_cell.length_b   1.000
_cell.length_c   1.000
_cell.angle_alpha   90.00
_cell.angle_beta   90.00
_cell.angle_gamma   90.00
#
_symmetry.space_group_name_H-M   'P 1'
#
loop_
_entity.id
_entity.type
_entity.pdbx_description
1 polymer ?
#
loop_
_entity_poly.entity_id
_entity_poly.type
_entity_poly.pdbx_seq_one_letter_code
_entity_poly.pdbx_strand_id
1 'polypeptide(L)'
;MSGEAGVRQCCLDPSTFSHREGDIARAMGLSGEDASRVRKYVEDLLKQSPPPKVSEALERIWARDCGNLSLEQRIYATFILGVSIYGSMVQEYLIRSMSSREAKGASGGRRSP
;
A
#
# COMPACT_ATOMS: atom_id res chain seq x y z
N MET A 1 38.29 -27.67 -6.84
CA MET A 1 36.81 -27.66 -6.87
C MET A 1 36.30 -27.55 -5.43
N SER A 2 35.07 -27.06 -5.30
CA SER A 2 34.29 -26.82 -4.07
C SER A 2 34.48 -25.43 -3.46
N GLY A 3 33.64 -24.52 -3.96
CA GLY A 3 33.37 -23.22 -3.34
C GLY A 3 32.34 -23.36 -2.22
N GLU A 4 32.58 -22.65 -1.13
CA GLU A 4 31.59 -22.38 -0.10
C GLU A 4 30.79 -21.15 -0.54
N ALA A 5 29.61 -21.39 -1.10
CA ALA A 5 28.60 -20.36 -1.23
C ALA A 5 28.09 -20.05 0.19
N GLY A 6 28.62 -18.98 0.78
CA GLY A 6 28.13 -18.44 2.05
C GLY A 6 26.63 -18.20 1.96
N VAL A 7 25.88 -18.97 2.75
CA VAL A 7 24.43 -18.80 2.93
C VAL A 7 24.23 -17.41 3.53
N ARG A 8 23.90 -16.42 2.68
CA ARG A 8 23.45 -15.10 3.13
C ARG A 8 22.09 -15.27 3.78
N GLN A 9 22.11 -15.54 5.07
CA GLN A 9 20.94 -15.53 5.91
C GLN A 9 20.41 -14.09 5.94
N CYS A 10 19.33 -13.82 5.21
CA CYS A 10 18.57 -12.57 5.32
C CYS A 10 17.88 -12.54 6.69
N CYS A 11 18.64 -12.24 7.74
CA CYS A 11 18.09 -11.96 9.05
C CYS A 11 17.54 -10.53 9.04
N LEU A 12 16.34 -10.34 8.51
CA LEU A 12 15.51 -9.23 8.96
C LEU A 12 15.17 -9.54 10.42
N ASP A 13 15.75 -8.78 11.35
CA ASP A 13 15.39 -8.87 12.76
C ASP A 13 13.89 -8.57 12.91
N PRO A 14 13.06 -9.55 13.35
CA PRO A 14 11.62 -9.37 13.48
C PRO A 14 11.24 -8.20 14.38
N SER A 15 12.11 -7.81 15.31
CA SER A 15 11.89 -6.67 16.22
C SER A 15 12.10 -5.30 15.56
N THR A 16 12.76 -5.27 14.39
CA THR A 16 12.91 -4.08 13.54
C THR A 16 11.92 -4.03 12.38
N PHE A 17 11.17 -5.12 12.14
CA PHE A 17 10.18 -5.17 11.07
C PHE A 17 8.94 -4.37 11.45
N SER A 18 8.98 -3.09 11.14
CA SER A 18 7.86 -2.17 11.28
C SER A 18 7.08 -2.11 9.98
N HIS A 19 5.76 -2.16 10.06
CA HIS A 19 4.85 -1.99 8.91
C HIS A 19 4.80 -0.55 8.39
N ARG A 20 5.61 0.36 8.96
CA ARG A 20 5.70 1.73 8.46
C ARG A 20 6.41 1.71 7.12
N GLU A 21 5.84 2.44 6.17
CA GLU A 21 6.32 2.47 4.79
C GLU A 21 7.81 2.88 4.70
N GLY A 22 8.27 3.77 5.59
CA GLY A 22 9.67 4.18 5.66
C GLY A 22 10.65 3.09 6.11
N ASP A 23 10.21 2.11 6.90
CA ASP A 23 11.04 0.96 7.31
C ASP A 23 11.20 -0.04 6.16
N ILE A 24 10.11 -0.29 5.41
CA ILE A 24 10.14 -1.13 4.22
C ILE A 24 11.01 -0.51 3.13
N ALA A 25 10.91 0.80 2.89
CA ALA A 25 11.78 1.49 1.92
C ALA A 25 13.27 1.35 2.27
N ARG A 26 13.63 1.52 3.56
CA ARG A 26 15.00 1.33 4.05
C ARG A 26 15.49 -0.11 3.89
N ALA A 27 14.64 -1.10 4.23
CA ALA A 27 14.97 -2.51 4.07
C ALA A 27 15.25 -2.89 2.60
N MET A 28 14.61 -2.20 1.66
CA MET A 28 14.83 -2.36 0.21
C MET A 28 16.02 -1.53 -0.31
N GLY A 29 16.76 -0.83 0.56
CA GLY A 29 17.90 0.00 0.18
C GLY A 29 17.54 1.28 -0.58
N LEU A 30 16.28 1.71 -0.53
CA LEU A 30 15.85 2.93 -1.22
C LEU A 30 16.25 4.18 -0.45
N SER A 31 16.76 5.18 -1.17
CA SER A 31 16.94 6.52 -0.62
C SER A 31 15.58 7.14 -0.28
N GLY A 32 15.57 8.16 0.60
CA GLY A 32 14.34 8.89 0.91
C GLY A 32 13.70 9.55 -0.31
N GLU A 33 14.52 9.99 -1.26
CA GLU A 33 14.07 10.56 -2.53
C GLU A 33 13.42 9.50 -3.42
N ASP A 34 14.05 8.34 -3.59
CA ASP A 34 13.50 7.24 -4.40
C ASP A 34 12.19 6.73 -3.81
N ALA A 35 12.13 6.55 -2.49
CA ALA A 35 10.91 6.13 -1.80
C ALA A 35 9.77 7.14 -2.01
N SER A 36 10.08 8.44 -1.96
CA SER A 36 9.10 9.51 -2.21
C SER A 36 8.63 9.52 -3.66
N ARG A 37 9.54 9.32 -4.62
CA ARG A 37 9.24 9.24 -6.05
C ARG A 37 8.33 8.05 -6.38
N VAL A 38 8.62 6.87 -5.81
CA VAL A 38 7.81 5.66 -5.99
C VAL A 38 6.42 5.84 -5.39
N ARG A 39 6.31 6.41 -4.18
CA ARG A 39 5.01 6.71 -3.57
C ARG A 39 4.18 7.61 -4.48
N LYS A 40 4.76 8.72 -4.94
CA LYS A 40 4.08 9.67 -5.83
C LYS A 40 3.59 8.98 -7.11
N TYR A 41 4.42 8.12 -7.70
CA TYR A 41 4.02 7.33 -8.86
C TYR A 41 2.76 6.49 -8.60
N VAL A 42 2.69 5.78 -7.46
CA VAL A 42 1.52 4.96 -7.12
C VAL A 42 0.30 5.83 -6.84
N GLU A 43 0.46 6.95 -6.14
CA GLU A 43 -0.65 7.89 -5.90
C GLU A 43 -1.20 8.47 -7.21
N ASP A 44 -0.33 8.89 -8.12
CA ASP A 44 -0.71 9.45 -9.42
C ASP A 44 -1.39 8.37 -10.28
N LEU A 45 -0.97 7.11 -10.17
CA LEU A 45 -1.61 5.97 -10.82
C LEU A 45 -3.05 5.74 -10.33
N LEU A 46 -3.28 5.85 -9.02
CA LEU A 46 -4.60 5.66 -8.40
C LEU A 46 -5.56 6.84 -8.63
N LYS A 47 -5.04 8.05 -8.85
CA LYS A 47 -5.82 9.27 -9.12
C LYS A 47 -6.29 9.40 -10.57
N GLN A 48 -5.92 8.48 -11.46
CA GLN A 48 -6.39 8.49 -12.86
C GLN A 48 -7.91 8.35 -12.91
N SER A 49 -8.53 8.91 -13.96
CA SER A 49 -9.98 8.85 -14.15
C SER A 49 -10.31 8.16 -15.48
N PRO A 50 -10.93 6.96 -15.47
CA PRO A 50 -11.32 6.19 -14.28
C PRO A 50 -10.10 5.60 -13.53
N PRO A 51 -10.20 5.34 -12.21
CA PRO A 51 -9.14 4.67 -11.47
C PRO A 51 -8.87 3.28 -12.07
N PRO A 52 -7.61 2.89 -12.27
CA PRO A 52 -7.30 1.59 -12.82
C PRO A 52 -7.71 0.48 -11.85
N LYS A 53 -8.04 -0.69 -12.39
CA LYS A 53 -8.20 -1.88 -11.55
C LYS A 53 -6.87 -2.21 -10.89
N VAL A 54 -6.92 -2.89 -9.74
CA VAL A 54 -5.72 -3.33 -9.02
C VAL A 54 -4.80 -4.17 -9.91
N SER A 55 -5.38 -5.08 -10.71
CA SER A 55 -4.64 -5.90 -11.68
C SER A 55 -3.93 -5.05 -12.73
N GLU A 56 -4.61 -4.05 -13.29
CA GLU A 56 -4.04 -3.13 -14.28
C GLU A 56 -2.94 -2.25 -13.68
N ALA A 57 -3.10 -1.82 -12.43
CA ALA A 57 -2.07 -1.09 -11.71
C ALA A 57 -0.81 -1.94 -11.45
N LEU A 58 -0.99 -3.21 -11.09
CA LEU A 58 0.11 -4.16 -10.93
C LEU A 58 0.81 -4.44 -12.26
N GLU A 59 0.06 -4.67 -13.34
CA GLU A 59 0.61 -4.85 -14.68
C GLU A 59 1.47 -3.65 -15.09
N ARG A 60 1.02 -2.42 -14.81
CA ARG A 60 1.80 -1.20 -15.09
C ARG A 60 3.08 -1.12 -14.26
N ILE A 61 3.04 -1.42 -12.96
CA ILE A 61 4.22 -1.45 -12.09
C ILE A 61 5.26 -2.45 -12.61
N TRP A 62 4.81 -3.63 -13.04
CA TRP A 62 5.68 -4.73 -13.46
C TRP A 62 5.99 -4.75 -14.96
N ALA A 63 5.37 -3.87 -15.75
CA ALA A 63 5.61 -3.77 -17.17
C ALA A 63 7.11 -3.54 -17.45
N ARG A 64 7.59 -4.17 -18.51
CA ARG A 64 9.01 -4.18 -18.88
C ARG A 64 9.54 -2.76 -19.16
N ASP A 65 8.69 -1.90 -19.70
CA ASP A 65 9.02 -0.55 -20.17
C ASP A 65 8.57 0.57 -19.21
N CYS A 66 8.11 0.25 -17.99
CA CYS A 66 7.59 1.28 -17.09
C CYS A 66 8.71 2.06 -16.38
N GLY A 67 8.94 3.30 -16.84
CA GLY A 67 9.40 4.42 -16.01
C GLY A 67 10.75 4.29 -15.30
N ASN A 68 11.65 3.40 -15.74
CA ASN A 68 12.96 3.17 -15.13
C ASN A 68 12.92 2.69 -13.66
N LEU A 69 11.82 2.07 -13.20
CA LEU A 69 11.80 1.54 -11.84
C LEU A 69 12.69 0.29 -11.72
N SER A 70 13.62 0.32 -10.77
CA SER A 70 14.42 -0.85 -10.38
C SER A 70 13.54 -1.96 -9.78
N LEU A 71 14.08 -3.17 -9.62
CA LEU A 71 13.35 -4.27 -9.00
C LEU A 71 12.86 -3.89 -7.59
N GLU A 72 13.72 -3.26 -6.80
CA GLU A 72 13.44 -2.82 -5.44
C GLU A 72 12.31 -1.78 -5.41
N GLN A 73 12.34 -0.85 -6.37
CA GLN A 73 11.31 0.17 -6.52
C GLN A 73 9.96 -0.42 -6.94
N ARG A 74 9.94 -1.46 -7.79
CA ARG A 74 8.70 -2.17 -8.18
C ARG A 74 8.09 -2.95 -7.02
N ILE A 75 8.93 -3.61 -6.21
CA ILE A 75 8.48 -4.30 -5.00
C ILE A 75 7.90 -3.28 -4.00
N TYR A 76 8.58 -2.16 -3.79
CA TYR A 76 8.10 -1.10 -2.91
C TYR A 76 6.80 -0.45 -3.44
N ALA A 77 6.69 -0.20 -4.75
CA ALA A 77 5.47 0.28 -5.38
C ALA A 77 4.28 -0.66 -5.16
N THR A 78 4.52 -1.98 -5.30
CA THR A 78 3.52 -3.02 -5.05
C THR A 78 3.02 -2.99 -3.60
N PHE A 79 3.94 -2.83 -2.65
CA PHE A 79 3.59 -2.69 -1.23
C PHE A 79 2.72 -1.44 -0.98
N ILE A 80 3.13 -0.27 -1.49
CA ILE A 80 2.38 0.98 -1.33
C ILE A 80 0.98 0.90 -1.96
N LEU A 81 0.86 0.23 -3.11
CA LEU A 81 -0.43 -0.02 -3.75
C LEU A 81 -1.36 -0.82 -2.82
N GLY A 82 -0.85 -1.89 -2.21
CA GLY A 82 -1.59 -2.72 -1.27
C GLY A 82 -2.08 -1.93 -0.04
N VAL A 83 -1.21 -1.13 0.57
CA VAL A 83 -1.56 -0.28 1.73
C VAL A 83 -2.63 0.75 1.34
N SER A 84 -2.50 1.37 0.17
CA SER A 84 -3.43 2.40 -0.31
C SER A 84 -4.85 1.84 -0.56
N ILE A 85 -4.93 0.64 -1.13
CA ILE A 85 -6.21 -0.07 -1.33
C ILE A 85 -6.83 -0.44 0.01
N TYR A 86 -6.04 -1.02 0.92
CA TYR A 86 -6.52 -1.40 2.25
C TYR A 86 -7.06 -0.18 3.02
N GLY A 87 -6.33 0.94 3.02
CA GLY A 87 -6.76 2.19 3.63
C GLY A 87 -8.09 2.68 3.08
N SER A 88 -8.27 2.62 1.76
CA SER A 88 -9.52 3.03 1.09
C SER A 88 -10.71 2.15 1.51
N MET A 89 -10.52 0.82 1.58
CA MET A 89 -11.55 -0.11 2.02
C MET A 89 -11.95 0.11 3.48
N VAL A 90 -10.97 0.33 4.37
CA VAL A 90 -11.24 0.61 5.79
C VAL A 90 -11.99 1.93 5.94
N GLN A 91 -11.59 2.97 5.21
CA GLN A 91 -12.27 4.26 5.23
C GLN A 91 -13.72 4.14 4.76
N GLU A 92 -13.97 3.41 3.67
CA GLU A 92 -15.32 3.16 3.18
C GLU A 92 -16.18 2.39 4.19
N TYR A 93 -15.62 1.35 4.80
CA TYR A 93 -16.29 0.59 5.86
C TYR A 93 -16.65 1.49 7.06
N LEU A 94 -15.72 2.33 7.50
CA LEU A 94 -15.94 3.26 8.61
C LEU A 94 -17.06 4.26 8.29
N ILE A 95 -17.04 4.89 7.11
CA ILE A 95 -18.09 5.82 6.67
C ILE A 95 -19.46 5.13 6.70
N ARG A 96 -19.58 3.94 6.10
CA ARG A 96 -20.84 3.17 6.09
C ARG A 96 -21.31 2.81 7.50
N SER A 97 -20.38 2.45 8.40
CA SER A 97 -20.70 2.09 9.78
C SER A 97 -21.19 3.29 10.62
N MET A 98 -20.65 4.49 10.38
CA MET A 98 -21.09 5.71 11.07
C MET A 98 -22.48 6.15 10.59
N SER A 99 -22.71 6.14 9.27
CA SER A 99 -24.04 6.47 8.71
C SER A 99 -25.13 5.51 9.20
N SER A 100 -24.80 4.23 9.45
CA SER A 100 -25.75 3.26 10.04
C SER A 100 -26.09 3.53 11.51
N ARG A 101 -25.17 4.13 12.28
CA ARG A 101 -25.40 4.48 13.69
C ARG A 101 -26.25 5.74 13.83
N GLU A 102 -26.08 6.73 12.95
CA GLU A 102 -26.94 7.93 12.92
C GLU A 102 -28.40 7.57 12.55
N ALA A 103 -28.59 6.65 11.60
CA ALA A 103 -29.93 6.17 11.23
C ALA A 103 -30.67 5.45 12.38
N LYS A 104 -29.95 4.82 13.32
CA LYS A 104 -30.55 4.17 14.50
C LYS A 104 -30.84 5.15 15.64
N GLY A 105 -30.17 6.30 15.71
CA GLY A 105 -30.45 7.35 16.69
C GLY A 105 -31.70 8.18 16.37
N ALA A 106 -32.07 8.29 15.08
CA ALA A 106 -33.21 9.10 14.63
C ALA A 106 -34.59 8.41 14.74
N SER A 107 -34.66 7.12 15.08
CA SER A 107 -35.92 6.35 15.10
C SER A 107 -36.56 6.22 16.50
N GLY A 108 -35.96 6.81 17.54
CA GLY A 108 -36.40 6.68 18.93
C GLY A 108 -37.06 7.94 19.49
N GLY A 109 -38.08 8.49 18.82
CA GLY A 109 -38.65 9.77 19.27
C GLY A 109 -40.04 10.10 18.74
N ARG A 110 -41.03 9.24 18.97
CA ARG A 110 -42.46 9.63 19.10
C ARG A 110 -43.28 8.46 19.64
N ARG A 111 -43.22 8.28 20.96
CA ARG A 111 -44.33 7.78 21.80
C ARG A 111 -44.68 8.96 22.70
N SER A 112 -45.79 9.65 22.45
CA SER A 112 -47.13 9.46 23.06
C SER A 112 -47.74 10.89 23.18
N PRO A 113 -49.01 11.10 23.59
CA PRO A 113 -50.12 10.19 23.86
C PRO A 113 -51.23 10.24 22.80
#